data_AF-A0A954W8Y0-F1
#
_entry.id   AF-A0A954W8Y0-F1
#
_cell.length_a   1.000
_cell.length_b   1.000
_cell.length_c   1.000
_cell.angle_alpha   90.00
_cell.angle_beta   90.00
_cell.angle_gamma   90.00
#
_symmetry.space_group_name_H-M   'P 1'
#
loop_
_entity.id
_entity.type
_entity.pdbx_description
1 polymer ?
#
loop_
_entity_poly.entity_id
_entity_poly.type
_entity_poly.pdbx_seq_one_letter_code
_entity_poly.pdbx_strand_id
1 'polypeptide(L)'
;MRPDSLVGTIALRVPLVAIAVLALLSAPLAAQTLPGTEPLTWEGDLAARMVAGVDQFLLNKIEQSAAKRERHWQRNLDSAAAYQESVEPNRKRLAERLGVRDERREF
;
A
#
# COMPACT_ATOMS: atom_id res chain seq x y z
N MET A 1 -73.94 -19.10 13.59
CA MET A 1 -72.93 -19.08 12.51
C MET A 1 -72.05 -17.85 12.74
N ARG A 2 -70.85 -17.99 13.33
CA ARG A 2 -69.98 -16.84 13.69
C ARG A 2 -68.93 -16.61 12.59
N PRO A 3 -68.98 -15.52 11.80
CA PRO A 3 -67.98 -15.20 10.79
C PRO A 3 -66.83 -14.31 11.32
N ASP A 4 -66.57 -14.31 12.62
CA ASP A 4 -65.69 -13.29 13.25
C ASP A 4 -64.24 -13.75 13.46
N SER A 5 -63.94 -15.05 13.36
CA SER A 5 -62.60 -15.59 13.66
C SER A 5 -61.60 -15.45 12.52
N LEU A 6 -62.06 -15.37 11.27
CA LEU A 6 -61.19 -15.29 10.09
C LEU A 6 -60.60 -13.87 9.92
N VAL A 7 -61.39 -12.83 10.17
CA VAL A 7 -60.98 -11.43 10.02
C VAL A 7 -59.91 -11.04 11.06
N GLY A 8 -60.08 -11.45 12.32
CA GLY A 8 -59.09 -11.21 13.37
C GLY A 8 -57.76 -11.95 13.17
N THR A 9 -57.81 -13.15 12.59
CA THR A 9 -56.62 -13.95 12.30
C THR A 9 -55.83 -13.38 11.10
N ILE A 10 -56.52 -12.81 10.11
CA ILE A 10 -55.89 -12.14 8.96
C ILE A 10 -55.31 -10.79 9.40
N ALA A 11 -56.05 -10.00 10.19
CA ALA A 11 -55.61 -8.69 10.67
C ALA A 11 -54.35 -8.73 11.54
N LEU A 12 -54.12 -9.82 12.29
CA LEU A 12 -52.91 -9.99 13.10
C LEU A 12 -51.71 -10.55 12.30
N ARG A 13 -51.96 -11.26 11.19
CA ARG A 13 -50.90 -11.88 10.36
C ARG A 13 -50.25 -10.91 9.39
N VAL A 14 -51.00 -9.95 8.86
CA VAL A 14 -50.47 -8.91 7.95
C VAL A 14 -49.31 -8.09 8.57
N PRO A 15 -49.40 -7.55 9.81
CA PRO A 15 -48.30 -6.82 10.41
C PRO A 15 -47.09 -7.73 10.71
N LEU A 16 -47.32 -8.99 11.09
CA LEU A 16 -46.26 -9.98 11.30
C LEU A 16 -45.47 -10.29 10.01
N VAL A 17 -46.18 -10.44 8.89
CA VAL A 17 -45.56 -10.63 7.57
C VAL A 17 -44.83 -9.35 7.14
N ALA A 18 -45.41 -8.17 7.37
CA ALA A 18 -44.75 -6.90 7.06
C ALA A 18 -43.45 -6.70 7.87
N ILE A 19 -43.45 -7.04 9.16
CA ILE A 19 -42.25 -7.00 10.01
C ILE A 19 -41.20 -8.00 9.53
N ALA A 20 -41.60 -9.23 9.18
CA ALA A 20 -40.69 -10.24 8.65
C ALA A 20 -40.06 -9.80 7.32
N VAL A 21 -40.85 -9.20 6.42
CA VAL A 21 -40.37 -8.67 5.13
C VAL A 21 -39.42 -7.48 5.36
N LEU A 22 -39.74 -6.58 6.29
CA LEU A 22 -38.88 -5.44 6.62
C LEU A 22 -37.55 -5.91 7.24
N ALA A 23 -37.57 -6.95 8.07
CA ALA A 23 -36.37 -7.57 8.64
C ALA A 23 -35.51 -8.25 7.57
N LEU A 24 -36.12 -8.94 6.60
CA LEU A 24 -35.43 -9.55 5.45
C LEU A 24 -34.80 -8.50 4.52
N LEU A 25 -35.47 -7.35 4.33
CA LEU A 25 -34.95 -6.23 3.54
C LEU A 25 -33.84 -5.43 4.27
N SER A 26 -33.72 -5.60 5.59
CA SER A 26 -32.71 -4.94 6.42
C SER A 26 -31.46 -5.79 6.64
N ALA A 27 -31.36 -6.97 6.01
CA ALA A 27 -30.18 -7.82 6.13
C ALA A 27 -28.95 -7.08 5.56
N PRO A 28 -27.85 -6.98 6.32
CA PRO A 28 -26.66 -6.26 5.87
C PRO A 28 -26.08 -6.96 4.64
N LEU A 29 -26.00 -6.22 3.53
CA LEU A 29 -25.37 -6.69 2.30
C LEU A 29 -23.85 -6.65 2.50
N ALA A 30 -23.28 -7.70 3.09
CA ALA A 30 -21.84 -7.84 3.21
C ALA A 30 -21.23 -7.98 1.81
N ALA A 31 -20.33 -7.07 1.45
CA ALA A 31 -19.61 -7.14 0.18
C ALA A 31 -18.82 -8.46 0.11
N GLN A 32 -18.96 -9.20 -0.99
CA GLN A 32 -18.13 -10.40 -1.22
C GLN A 32 -16.67 -9.98 -1.33
N THR A 33 -15.81 -10.60 -0.53
CA THR A 33 -14.36 -10.43 -0.60
C THR A 33 -13.84 -10.93 -1.94
N LEU A 34 -12.90 -10.21 -2.55
CA LEU A 34 -12.19 -10.69 -3.72
C LEU A 34 -11.37 -11.94 -3.37
N PRO A 35 -11.24 -12.93 -4.27
CA PRO A 35 -10.42 -14.11 -4.02
C PRO A 35 -9.00 -13.72 -3.60
N GLY A 36 -8.53 -14.29 -2.48
CA GLY A 36 -7.20 -14.00 -1.94
C GLY A 36 -7.08 -12.66 -1.18
N THR A 37 -8.20 -12.02 -0.83
CA THR A 37 -8.21 -10.79 -0.03
C THR A 37 -8.97 -10.97 1.29
N GLU A 38 -8.60 -10.17 2.28
CA GLU A 38 -9.30 -10.07 3.55
C GLU A 38 -9.77 -8.62 3.77
N PRO A 39 -10.91 -8.40 4.46
CA PRO A 39 -11.34 -7.06 4.82
C PRO A 39 -10.28 -6.34 5.65
N LEU A 40 -10.03 -5.06 5.33
CA LEU A 40 -9.14 -4.23 6.14
C LEU A 40 -9.86 -3.83 7.43
N THR A 41 -9.53 -4.48 8.54
CA THR A 41 -10.13 -4.26 9.86
C THR A 41 -9.38 -3.25 10.72
N TRP A 42 -8.48 -2.47 10.13
CA TRP A 42 -7.68 -1.50 10.88
C TRP A 42 -8.53 -0.30 11.29
N GLU A 43 -8.36 0.11 12.54
CA GLU A 43 -9.07 1.25 13.13
C GLU A 43 -8.12 2.45 13.29
N GLY A 44 -8.69 3.66 13.40
CA GLY A 44 -7.95 4.91 13.58
C GLY A 44 -7.45 5.55 12.29
N ASP A 45 -6.45 6.44 12.40
CA ASP A 45 -5.89 7.17 11.27
C ASP A 45 -4.90 6.30 10.48
N LEU A 46 -5.40 5.72 9.39
CA LEU A 46 -4.62 4.87 8.49
C LEU A 46 -3.52 5.64 7.76
N ALA A 47 -3.73 6.93 7.48
CA ALA A 47 -2.73 7.76 6.82
C ALA A 47 -1.55 8.00 7.75
N ALA A 48 -1.82 8.33 9.02
CA ALA A 48 -0.78 8.45 10.04
C ALA A 48 0.01 7.15 10.23
N ARG A 49 -0.69 6.00 10.28
CA ARG A 49 -0.05 4.67 10.36
C ARG A 49 0.87 4.40 9.16
N MET A 50 0.41 4.73 7.95
CA MET A 50 1.23 4.58 6.74
C MET A 50 2.47 5.47 6.79
N VAL A 51 2.32 6.75 7.15
CA VAL A 51 3.44 7.70 7.24
C VAL A 51 4.47 7.22 8.26
N ALA A 52 4.04 6.78 9.44
CA ALA A 52 4.95 6.25 10.46
C ALA A 52 5.73 5.02 9.96
N GLY A 53 5.06 4.10 9.25
CA GLY A 53 5.71 2.94 8.65
C GLY A 53 6.72 3.31 7.56
N VAL A 54 6.38 4.28 6.70
CA VAL A 54 7.27 4.80 5.67
C VAL A 54 8.49 5.46 6.30
N ASP A 55 8.30 6.29 7.32
CA ASP A 55 9.39 6.97 8.03
C ASP A 55 10.37 5.96 8.64
N GLN A 56 9.85 5.01 9.42
CA GLN A 56 10.66 3.93 10.01
C GLN A 56 11.43 3.14 8.94
N PHE A 57 10.76 2.79 7.84
CA PHE A 57 11.41 2.09 6.74
C PHE A 57 12.55 2.90 6.13
N LEU A 58 12.32 4.19 5.82
CA LEU A 58 13.31 5.05 5.19
C LEU A 58 14.50 5.32 6.12
N LEU A 59 14.28 5.55 7.41
CA LEU A 59 15.34 5.68 8.40
C LEU A 59 16.22 4.43 8.45
N ASN A 60 15.63 3.24 8.50
CA ASN A 60 16.37 1.98 8.42
C ASN A 60 17.16 1.84 7.11
N LYS A 61 16.62 2.30 5.98
CA LYS A 61 17.34 2.29 4.70
C LYS A 61 18.50 3.28 4.66
N ILE A 62 18.34 4.46 5.28
CA ILE A 62 19.40 5.46 5.40
C ILE A 62 20.56 4.91 6.23
N GLU A 63 20.26 4.30 7.38
CA GLU A 63 21.28 3.67 8.23
C GLU A 63 22.04 2.57 7.47
N GLN A 64 21.30 1.66 6.82
CA GLN A 64 21.91 0.60 6.00
C GLN A 64 22.69 1.12 4.79
N SER A 65 22.36 2.31 4.27
CA SER A 65 23.01 2.89 3.09
C SER A 65 24.50 3.14 3.35
N ALA A 66 24.86 3.61 4.54
CA ALA A 66 26.25 3.89 4.89
C ALA A 66 27.15 2.66 4.71
N ALA A 67 26.78 1.53 5.32
CA ALA A 67 27.53 0.28 5.21
C ALA A 67 27.55 -0.31 3.78
N LYS A 68 26.50 -0.06 2.98
CA LYS A 68 26.42 -0.56 1.61
C LYS A 68 27.26 0.26 0.63
N ARG A 69 27.53 1.55 0.91
CA ARG A 69 28.30 2.43 0.02
C ARG A 69 29.70 1.92 -0.24
N GLU A 70 30.39 1.40 0.77
CA GLU A 70 31.79 0.94 0.66
C GLU A 70 31.97 -0.16 -0.38
N ARG A 71 30.96 -1.03 -0.56
CA ARG A 71 30.97 -2.09 -1.59
C ARG A 71 31.11 -1.54 -3.01
N HIS A 72 30.63 -0.32 -3.23
CA HIS A 72 30.63 0.33 -4.53
C HIS A 72 31.65 1.47 -4.61
N TRP A 73 32.08 2.05 -3.49
CA TRP A 73 32.95 3.23 -3.41
C TRP A 73 34.26 2.91 -2.70
N GLN A 74 35.12 2.13 -3.36
CA GLN A 74 36.48 1.80 -2.90
C GLN A 74 37.43 2.97 -3.16
N ARG A 75 37.21 4.09 -2.46
CA ARG A 75 37.93 5.35 -2.67
C ARG A 75 39.36 5.26 -2.14
N ASN A 76 40.34 5.55 -2.98
CA ASN A 76 41.70 5.83 -2.52
C ASN A 76 41.79 7.32 -2.13
N LEU A 77 42.22 7.61 -0.90
CA LEU A 77 42.30 8.97 -0.36
C LEU A 77 43.74 9.49 -0.24
N ASP A 78 44.73 8.76 -0.75
CA ASP A 78 46.16 9.05 -0.62
C ASP A 78 46.56 10.30 -1.43
N SER A 79 45.86 10.56 -2.53
CA SER A 79 46.02 11.78 -3.34
C SER A 79 44.81 12.06 -4.22
N ALA A 80 44.74 13.27 -4.79
CA ALA A 80 43.67 13.63 -5.72
C ALA A 80 43.66 12.73 -6.98
N ALA A 81 44.83 12.37 -7.51
CA ALA A 81 44.94 11.50 -8.68
C ALA A 81 44.47 10.07 -8.36
N ALA A 82 44.91 9.52 -7.21
CA ALA A 82 44.49 8.18 -6.78
C ALA A 82 42.97 8.11 -6.50
N TYR A 83 42.39 9.19 -5.96
CA TYR A 83 40.94 9.31 -5.81
C TYR A 83 40.22 9.23 -7.15
N GLN A 84 40.66 10.02 -8.14
CA GLN A 84 40.06 10.04 -9.47
C GLN A 84 40.07 8.65 -10.12
N GLU A 85 41.20 7.96 -10.06
CA GLU A 85 41.33 6.60 -10.59
C GLU A 85 40.39 5.62 -9.87
N SER A 86 40.35 5.68 -8.54
CA SER A 86 39.54 4.76 -7.73
C SER A 86 38.02 4.86 -7.95
N VAL A 87 37.52 6.02 -8.39
CA VAL A 87 36.09 6.25 -8.64
C VAL A 87 35.69 6.09 -10.11
N GLU A 88 36.65 5.91 -11.01
CA GLU A 88 36.42 5.87 -12.45
C GLU A 88 35.45 4.75 -12.89
N PRO A 89 35.46 3.54 -12.31
CA PRO A 89 34.45 2.51 -12.63
C PRO A 89 33.01 2.95 -12.34
N ASN A 90 32.81 3.74 -11.28
CA ASN A 90 31.49 4.28 -10.95
C ASN A 90 31.06 5.38 -11.92
N ARG A 91 32.00 6.23 -12.35
CA ARG A 91 31.75 7.29 -13.34
C ARG A 91 31.33 6.69 -14.67
N LYS A 92 32.04 5.66 -15.15
CA LYS A 92 31.69 4.92 -16.36
C LYS A 92 30.27 4.35 -16.24
N ARG A 93 29.98 3.57 -15.19
CA ARG A 93 28.64 3.00 -14.97
C ARG A 93 27.53 4.07 -14.91
N LEU A 94 27.82 5.23 -14.30
CA LEU A 94 26.88 6.34 -14.25
C LEU A 94 26.64 6.91 -15.65
N ALA A 95 27.69 7.12 -16.44
CA ALA A 95 27.58 7.61 -17.81
C ALA A 95 26.73 6.69 -18.69
N GLU A 96 26.90 5.36 -18.54
CA GLU A 96 26.06 4.37 -19.24
C GLU A 96 24.58 4.50 -18.87
N ARG A 97 24.27 4.60 -17.58
CA ARG A 97 22.87 4.72 -17.10
C ARG A 97 22.22 6.03 -17.49
N LEU A 98 23.00 7.11 -17.55
CA LEU A 98 22.54 8.43 -17.95
C LEU A 98 22.52 8.60 -19.48
N GLY A 99 23.00 7.62 -20.25
CA GLY A 99 23.08 7.72 -21.71
C GLY A 99 24.14 8.71 -22.23
N VAL A 100 25.02 9.22 -21.36
CA VAL A 100 26.10 10.17 -21.72
C VAL A 100 27.38 9.42 -22.10
N ARG A 101 27.25 8.48 -23.04
CA ARG A 101 28.36 7.62 -23.49
C ARG A 101 29.16 8.23 -24.64
N ASP A 102 28.51 9.07 -25.42
CA ASP A 102 29.13 9.68 -26.60
C ASP A 102 29.96 10.88 -26.20
N GLU A 103 31.13 11.02 -26.83
CA GLU A 103 31.94 12.22 -26.69
C GLU A 103 31.14 13.45 -27.13
N ARG A 104 31.19 14.50 -26.31
CA ARG A 104 30.61 15.79 -26.67
C ARG A 104 31.35 16.29 -27.91
N ARG A 105 30.64 16.40 -29.04
CA ARG A 105 31.19 17.06 -30.23
C ARG A 105 31.35 18.55 -29.97
N GLU A 106 32.47 19.11 -30.42
CA GLU A 106 32.66 20.56 -30.48
C GLU A 106 31.69 21.16 -31.50
N PHE A 107 31.21 22.37 -31.19
CA PHE A 107 30.29 23.14 -32.01
C PHE A 107 31.02 24.15 -32.87
#